data_AF-A0A1V4QX08-F1
#
_entry.id   AF-A0A1V4QX08-F1
#
_cell.length_a   1.000
_cell.length_b   1.000
_cell.length_c   1.000
_cell.angle_alpha   90.00
_cell.angle_beta   90.00
_cell.angle_gamma   90.00
#
_symmetry.space_group_name_H-M   'P 1'
#
loop_
_entity.id
_entity.type
_entity.pdbx_description
1 polymer ?
#
loop_
_entity_poly.entity_id
_entity_poly.type
_entity_poly.pdbx_seq_one_letter_code
_entity_poly.pdbx_strand_id
1 'polypeptide(L)'
;MIAALGFGFISYQLALPCTVFGFGEATEASQVQANERVPEVIRWKMLINGITRYQLVKRVLPGSLAELEDEGFLFFKPELKNLSWELVGDTLTIRASVMRSGEVAEVSHEFFTPGSIAYNSWITTWREEMWQFIQADRKEGKAALWPNEITKEDVMSGRFSLYIFDKLRAHASSVEEFHQLMWSYDLATLLGVSAHLYSVVHNGRYPVDAAVLFSWIGPRIARGWAAPLTGDLVSVSATLHGDNVAYMPKPDLNGFQLFVPLFGAGTKQAPEGMEITAKEGFHPGKYVYRAAGISSLEDTPLSY
;
A
#
# COMPACT_ATOMS: atom_id res chain seq x y z
N MET A 1 -41.73 -7.19 -26.32
CA MET A 1 -40.97 -6.21 -27.12
C MET A 1 -40.57 -5.09 -26.16
N ILE A 2 -39.44 -5.26 -25.46
CA ILE A 2 -38.89 -4.27 -24.52
C ILE A 2 -37.53 -3.91 -25.08
N ALA A 3 -37.36 -2.63 -25.39
CA ALA A 3 -36.18 -2.07 -26.02
C ALA A 3 -35.05 -1.87 -25.00
N ALA A 4 -33.85 -2.11 -25.51
CA ALA A 4 -32.58 -1.99 -24.82
C ALA A 4 -32.18 -0.52 -24.57
N LEU A 5 -31.75 -0.26 -23.33
CA LEU A 5 -30.78 0.74 -22.92
C LEU A 5 -29.94 0.02 -21.86
N GLY A 6 -28.67 -0.34 -22.03
CA GLY A 6 -27.63 0.27 -22.86
C GLY A 6 -26.59 0.92 -21.96
N PHE A 7 -25.68 0.09 -21.44
CA PHE A 7 -24.34 0.40 -20.90
C PHE A 7 -24.20 0.95 -19.46
N GLY A 8 -23.84 0.05 -18.54
CA GLY A 8 -22.43 -0.05 -18.14
C GLY A 8 -21.98 0.52 -16.79
N PHE A 9 -22.88 0.77 -15.84
CA PHE A 9 -22.50 0.96 -14.43
C PHE A 9 -22.25 -0.42 -13.79
N ILE A 10 -21.01 -0.90 -13.83
CA ILE A 10 -20.56 -1.96 -12.91
C ILE A 10 -19.86 -1.26 -11.75
N SER A 11 -20.69 -0.90 -10.77
CA SER A 11 -20.33 -0.63 -9.39
C SER A 11 -19.48 -1.77 -8.81
N TYR A 12 -18.20 -1.50 -8.54
CA TYR A 12 -17.40 -2.33 -7.64
C TYR A 12 -17.81 -1.99 -6.20
N GLN A 13 -18.88 -2.63 -5.72
CA GLN A 13 -19.09 -2.78 -4.29
C GLN A 13 -18.24 -3.93 -3.77
N LEU A 14 -17.55 -3.66 -2.65
CA LEU A 14 -17.06 -4.63 -1.67
C LEU A 14 -15.91 -5.54 -2.13
N ALA A 15 -14.76 -4.91 -2.36
CA ALA A 15 -13.49 -5.44 -1.87
C ALA A 15 -12.90 -4.41 -0.89
N LEU A 16 -13.37 -4.41 0.36
CA LEU A 16 -12.51 -3.94 1.45
C LEU A 16 -11.36 -4.95 1.54
N PRO A 17 -10.11 -4.48 1.44
CA PRO A 17 -9.25 -4.71 2.58
C PRO A 17 -8.59 -3.40 3.01
N CYS A 18 -8.44 -3.29 4.32
CA CYS A 18 -7.42 -2.52 5.02
C CYS A 18 -6.11 -2.36 4.22
N THR A 19 -5.96 -1.41 3.29
CA THR A 19 -4.67 -1.00 2.68
C THR A 19 -4.92 -0.17 1.41
N VAL A 20 -4.06 0.81 1.13
CA VAL A 20 -3.82 1.33 -0.23
C VAL A 20 -3.12 0.28 -1.14
N PHE A 21 -3.29 -1.00 -0.79
CA PHE A 21 -2.79 -2.25 -1.36
C PHE A 21 -3.67 -3.41 -0.87
N GLY A 22 -4.98 -3.26 -1.01
CA GLY A 22 -5.88 -4.41 -0.95
C GLY A 22 -5.76 -5.25 -2.22
N PHE A 23 -4.62 -5.89 -2.46
CA PHE A 23 -4.62 -7.06 -3.33
C PHE A 23 -5.26 -8.17 -2.50
N GLY A 24 -6.50 -8.54 -2.83
CA GLY A 24 -6.92 -9.91 -2.55
C GLY A 24 -5.93 -10.82 -3.28
N GLU A 25 -4.94 -11.37 -2.57
CA GLU A 25 -3.81 -12.11 -3.13
C GLU A 25 -4.20 -13.32 -4.01
N ALA A 26 -5.49 -13.69 -4.07
CA ALA A 26 -5.97 -14.84 -4.83
C ALA A 26 -6.98 -14.52 -5.95
N THR A 27 -7.78 -13.46 -5.84
CA THR A 27 -8.95 -13.24 -6.73
C THR A 27 -8.74 -12.22 -7.85
N GLU A 28 -7.86 -11.22 -7.66
CA GLU A 28 -7.50 -10.31 -8.76
C GLU A 28 -6.26 -10.79 -9.54
N ALA A 29 -5.31 -11.45 -8.87
CA ALA A 29 -4.14 -12.03 -9.52
C ALA A 29 -4.51 -13.14 -10.53
N SER A 30 -5.63 -13.82 -10.32
CA SER A 30 -6.18 -14.82 -11.26
C SER A 30 -6.86 -14.21 -12.50
N GLN A 31 -7.07 -12.88 -12.54
CA GLN A 31 -7.61 -12.16 -13.69
C GLN A 31 -6.58 -11.29 -14.43
N VAL A 32 -5.37 -11.12 -13.89
CA VAL A 32 -4.28 -10.44 -14.60
C VAL A 32 -3.75 -11.38 -15.68
N GLN A 33 -4.29 -11.28 -16.89
CA GLN A 33 -3.69 -11.88 -18.07
C GLN A 33 -2.25 -11.37 -18.23
N ALA A 34 -1.31 -12.30 -18.20
CA ALA A 34 0.15 -12.13 -18.22
C ALA A 34 0.72 -11.50 -19.50
N ASN A 35 0.23 -10.33 -19.91
CA ASN A 35 0.84 -9.51 -20.96
C ASN A 35 1.10 -8.11 -20.38
N GLU A 36 2.36 -7.63 -20.37
CA GLU A 36 2.85 -6.23 -20.43
C GLU A 36 2.18 -5.10 -19.59
N ARG A 37 1.15 -5.39 -18.78
CA ARG A 37 0.12 -4.45 -18.25
C ARG A 37 0.30 -4.10 -16.78
N VAL A 38 1.34 -4.63 -16.16
CA VAL A 38 1.58 -4.64 -14.72
C VAL A 38 2.27 -3.37 -14.19
N PRO A 39 3.23 -2.76 -14.91
CA PRO A 39 3.94 -1.58 -14.38
C PRO A 39 3.04 -0.36 -14.18
N GLU A 40 2.10 -0.10 -15.08
CA GLU A 40 1.23 1.10 -15.01
C GLU A 40 0.27 1.06 -13.80
N VAL A 41 -0.22 -0.13 -13.43
CA VAL A 41 -1.04 -0.29 -12.20
C VAL A 41 -0.18 -0.07 -10.95
N ILE A 42 1.05 -0.59 -10.93
CA ILE A 42 2.01 -0.35 -9.83
C ILE A 42 2.29 1.16 -9.71
N ARG A 43 2.53 1.83 -10.82
CA ARG A 43 2.81 3.26 -10.91
C ARG A 43 1.64 4.13 -10.45
N TRP A 44 0.42 3.78 -10.85
CA TRP A 44 -0.80 4.44 -10.37
C TRP A 44 -0.93 4.31 -8.86
N LYS A 45 -0.87 3.09 -8.33
CA LYS A 45 -0.98 2.86 -6.88
C LYS A 45 0.13 3.57 -6.10
N MET A 46 1.37 3.51 -6.57
CA MET A 46 2.48 4.24 -5.96
C MET A 46 2.21 5.75 -5.86
N LEU A 47 1.66 6.36 -6.91
CA LEU A 47 1.28 7.78 -6.88
C LEU A 47 0.20 8.05 -5.82
N ILE A 48 -0.84 7.21 -5.78
CA ILE A 48 -1.92 7.33 -4.78
C ILE A 48 -1.35 7.22 -3.36
N ASN A 49 -0.50 6.23 -3.06
CA ASN A 49 0.15 6.10 -1.76
C ASN A 49 0.97 7.34 -1.41
N GLY A 50 1.74 7.86 -2.35
CA GLY A 50 2.55 9.07 -2.14
C GLY A 50 1.69 10.27 -1.74
N ILE A 51 0.57 10.50 -2.44
CA ILE A 51 -0.38 11.57 -2.12
C ILE A 51 -1.04 11.33 -0.76
N THR A 52 -1.51 10.12 -0.49
CA THR A 52 -2.12 9.76 0.79
C THR A 52 -1.15 9.98 1.95
N ARG A 53 0.10 9.54 1.80
CA ARG A 53 1.12 9.71 2.85
C ARG A 53 1.43 11.19 3.08
N TYR A 54 1.53 11.98 2.00
CA TYR A 54 1.68 13.44 2.09
C TYR A 54 0.48 14.06 2.83
N GLN A 55 -0.74 13.74 2.41
CA GLN A 55 -1.99 14.22 3.01
C GLN A 55 -2.08 13.91 4.51
N LEU A 56 -1.70 12.70 4.93
CA LEU A 56 -1.79 12.29 6.32
C LEU A 56 -0.71 12.91 7.21
N VAL A 57 0.51 13.08 6.68
CA VAL A 57 1.63 13.70 7.42
C VAL A 57 1.50 15.22 7.48
N LYS A 58 1.27 15.86 6.33
CA LYS A 58 1.27 17.32 6.17
C LYS A 58 -0.08 17.95 6.47
N ARG A 59 -1.15 17.15 6.48
CA ARG A 59 -2.54 17.59 6.71
C ARG A 59 -3.04 18.60 5.65
N VAL A 60 -2.42 18.59 4.48
CA VAL A 60 -2.76 19.38 3.29
C VAL A 60 -2.60 18.52 2.04
N LEU A 61 -3.20 18.92 0.92
CA LEU A 61 -3.02 18.23 -0.36
C LEU A 61 -1.77 18.77 -1.07
N PRO A 62 -1.00 17.91 -1.77
CA PRO A 62 0.14 18.35 -2.56
C PRO A 62 -0.34 19.22 -3.74
N GLY A 63 0.36 20.31 -4.00
CA GLY A 63 0.09 21.24 -5.10
C GLY A 63 0.57 20.75 -6.46
N SER A 64 1.53 19.81 -6.49
CA SER A 64 2.02 19.23 -7.74
C SER A 64 2.68 17.86 -7.54
N LEU A 65 2.92 17.15 -8.65
CA LEU A 65 3.77 15.96 -8.65
C LEU A 65 5.20 16.28 -8.18
N ALA A 66 5.79 17.40 -8.63
CA ALA A 66 7.15 17.78 -8.30
C ALA A 66 7.34 17.97 -6.78
N GLU A 67 6.34 18.54 -6.11
CA GLU A 67 6.35 18.70 -4.65
C GLU A 67 6.46 17.34 -3.92
N LEU A 68 5.73 16.32 -4.38
CA LEU A 68 5.86 14.97 -3.82
C LEU A 68 7.26 14.37 -4.02
N GLU A 69 7.89 14.65 -5.15
CA GLU A 69 9.23 14.15 -5.45
C GLU A 69 10.29 14.86 -4.60
N ASP A 70 10.21 16.19 -4.52
CA ASP A 70 11.16 17.04 -3.79
C ASP A 70 11.09 16.80 -2.29
N GLU A 71 9.89 16.55 -1.76
CA GLU A 71 9.67 16.24 -0.34
C GLU A 71 9.84 14.76 0.02
N GLY A 72 10.15 13.89 -0.96
CA GLY A 72 10.44 12.48 -0.70
C GLY A 72 9.22 11.60 -0.41
N PHE A 73 8.06 11.96 -0.94
CA PHE A 73 6.83 11.15 -0.84
C PHE A 73 6.69 10.09 -1.93
N LEU A 74 7.57 10.09 -2.94
CA LEU A 74 7.61 9.08 -4.00
C LEU A 74 8.95 8.34 -4.02
N PHE A 75 8.91 7.00 -4.01
CA PHE A 75 10.09 6.14 -4.05
C PHE A 75 10.67 5.99 -5.46
N PHE A 76 9.79 5.96 -6.45
CA PHE A 76 10.12 5.83 -7.87
C PHE A 76 9.31 6.85 -8.68
N LYS A 77 9.79 7.16 -9.88
CA LYS A 77 9.06 8.00 -10.84
C LYS A 77 7.81 7.25 -11.32
N PRO A 78 6.60 7.85 -11.24
CA PRO A 78 5.38 7.18 -11.65
C PRO A 78 5.26 7.00 -13.16
N GLU A 79 5.85 7.87 -13.99
CA GLU A 79 5.88 7.71 -15.47
C GLU A 79 4.51 7.33 -16.09
N LEU A 80 3.43 7.94 -15.61
CA LEU A 80 2.06 7.72 -16.09
C LEU A 80 1.77 8.59 -17.32
N LYS A 81 1.06 8.02 -18.30
CA LYS A 81 0.63 8.76 -19.49
C LYS A 81 -0.57 9.64 -19.18
N ASN A 82 -0.65 10.82 -19.81
CA ASN A 82 -1.73 11.78 -19.66
C ASN A 82 -2.07 12.10 -18.19
N LEU A 83 -1.04 12.15 -17.34
CA LEU A 83 -1.22 12.50 -15.94
C LEU A 83 -1.70 13.96 -15.83
N SER A 84 -2.85 14.15 -15.23
CA SER A 84 -3.45 15.45 -14.90
C SER A 84 -3.48 15.65 -13.39
N TRP A 85 -3.30 16.90 -12.99
CA TRP A 85 -3.24 17.33 -11.59
C TRP A 85 -4.11 18.56 -11.41
N GLU A 86 -5.26 18.39 -10.77
CA GLU A 86 -6.26 19.44 -10.61
C GLU A 86 -6.56 19.66 -9.13
N LEU A 87 -5.97 20.70 -8.54
CA LEU A 87 -6.24 21.12 -7.16
C LEU A 87 -7.19 22.33 -7.18
N VAL A 88 -8.43 22.12 -6.76
CA VAL A 88 -9.47 23.16 -6.68
C VAL A 88 -10.01 23.22 -5.25
N GLY A 89 -9.66 24.29 -4.54
CA GLY A 89 -10.02 24.45 -3.13
C GLY A 89 -9.44 23.31 -2.28
N ASP A 90 -10.32 22.55 -1.64
CA ASP A 90 -9.97 21.43 -0.76
C ASP A 90 -9.98 20.06 -1.44
N THR A 91 -10.03 20.00 -2.78
CA THR A 91 -10.09 18.75 -3.53
C THR A 91 -8.98 18.69 -4.56
N LEU A 92 -8.22 17.60 -4.53
CA LEU A 92 -7.25 17.23 -5.56
C LEU A 92 -7.81 16.08 -6.37
N THR A 93 -7.99 16.30 -7.68
CA THR A 93 -8.33 15.24 -8.62
C THR A 93 -7.12 14.90 -9.46
N ILE A 94 -6.73 13.63 -9.43
CA ILE A 94 -5.67 13.08 -10.27
C ILE A 94 -6.33 12.20 -11.33
N ARG A 95 -5.96 12.38 -12.59
CA ARG A 95 -6.36 11.47 -13.67
C ARG A 95 -5.15 11.03 -14.47
N ALA A 96 -5.14 9.79 -14.94
CA ALA A 96 -4.10 9.27 -15.80
C ALA A 96 -4.67 8.24 -16.77
N SER A 97 -3.92 7.95 -17.83
CA SER A 97 -4.19 6.83 -18.71
C SER A 97 -3.38 5.60 -18.27
N VAL A 98 -4.07 4.47 -18.14
CA VAL A 98 -3.48 3.15 -17.88
C VAL A 98 -3.99 2.14 -18.91
N MET A 99 -3.15 1.21 -19.30
CA MET A 99 -3.50 0.11 -20.19
C MET A 99 -4.23 -0.97 -19.39
N ARG A 100 -5.52 -1.14 -19.66
CA ARG A 100 -6.35 -2.20 -19.06
C ARG A 100 -6.84 -3.12 -20.16
N SER A 101 -6.50 -4.40 -20.04
CA SER A 101 -6.94 -5.45 -20.99
C SER A 101 -6.57 -5.18 -22.46
N GLY A 102 -5.53 -4.37 -22.73
CA GLY A 102 -5.11 -4.01 -24.09
C GLY A 102 -5.74 -2.72 -24.62
N GLU A 103 -6.60 -2.06 -23.83
CA GLU A 103 -7.20 -0.77 -24.16
C GLU A 103 -6.67 0.31 -23.22
N VAL A 104 -6.62 1.56 -23.71
CA VAL A 104 -6.32 2.71 -22.86
C VAL A 104 -7.56 3.04 -22.04
N ALA A 105 -7.46 2.91 -20.72
CA ALA A 105 -8.48 3.31 -19.77
C ALA A 105 -8.03 4.58 -19.04
N GLU A 106 -8.94 5.52 -18.84
CA GLU A 106 -8.73 6.62 -17.91
C GLU A 106 -9.04 6.16 -16.49
N VAL A 107 -8.12 6.44 -15.57
CA VAL A 107 -8.31 6.25 -14.13
C VAL A 107 -8.29 7.61 -13.46
N SER A 108 -9.13 7.77 -12.44
CA SER A 108 -9.26 9.00 -11.67
C SER A 108 -9.33 8.68 -10.18
N HIS A 109 -8.75 9.54 -9.35
CA HIS A 109 -8.90 9.50 -7.90
C HIS A 109 -9.02 10.92 -7.34
N GLU A 110 -9.85 11.07 -6.33
CA GLU A 110 -10.03 12.33 -5.62
C GLU A 110 -9.49 12.23 -4.21
N PHE A 111 -8.78 13.26 -3.79
CA PHE A 111 -8.30 13.44 -2.42
C PHE A 111 -8.89 14.73 -1.86
N PHE A 112 -9.14 14.73 -0.55
CA PHE A 112 -9.78 15.86 0.12
C PHE A 112 -8.90 16.37 1.26
N THR A 113 -8.74 17.68 1.42
CA THR A 113 -7.96 18.25 2.53
C THR A 113 -8.51 17.76 3.88
N PRO A 114 -7.70 17.15 4.75
CA PRO A 114 -8.17 16.65 6.05
C PRO A 114 -8.89 17.73 6.86
N GLY A 115 -10.13 17.44 7.26
CA GLY A 115 -10.98 18.36 8.03
C GLY A 115 -11.88 19.26 7.20
N SER A 116 -11.76 19.28 5.88
CA SER A 116 -12.71 19.96 4.99
C SER A 116 -14.10 19.32 5.04
N ILE A 117 -15.12 20.03 4.54
CA ILE A 117 -16.49 19.49 4.45
C ILE A 117 -16.51 18.22 3.59
N ALA A 118 -15.81 18.24 2.44
CA ALA A 118 -15.73 17.10 1.54
C ALA A 118 -15.02 15.90 2.19
N TYR A 119 -13.91 16.13 2.89
CA TYR A 119 -13.20 15.09 3.63
C TYR A 119 -14.09 14.48 4.71
N ASN A 120 -14.76 15.31 5.51
CA ASN A 120 -15.62 14.85 6.59
C ASN A 120 -16.82 14.05 6.06
N SER A 121 -17.38 14.45 4.92
CA SER A 121 -18.42 13.67 4.25
C SER A 121 -17.87 12.32 3.76
N TRP A 122 -16.74 12.33 3.06
CA TRP A 122 -16.11 11.13 2.52
C TRP A 122 -15.76 10.12 3.63
N ILE A 123 -15.10 10.55 4.70
CA ILE A 123 -14.70 9.66 5.80
C ILE A 123 -15.91 9.12 6.56
N THR A 124 -17.00 9.89 6.63
CA THR A 124 -18.26 9.42 7.23
C THR A 124 -18.87 8.29 6.39
N THR A 125 -18.99 8.47 5.09
CA THR A 125 -19.46 7.41 4.17
C THR A 125 -18.58 6.17 4.26
N TRP A 126 -17.26 6.34 4.27
CA TRP A 126 -16.33 5.21 4.39
C TRP A 126 -16.52 4.44 5.72
N ARG A 127 -16.72 5.15 6.84
CA ARG A 127 -17.01 4.51 8.14
C ARG A 127 -18.34 3.78 8.12
N GLU A 128 -19.36 4.32 7.45
CA GLU A 128 -20.64 3.63 7.29
C GLU A 128 -20.51 2.34 6.47
N GLU A 129 -19.79 2.37 5.35
CA GLU A 129 -19.50 1.20 4.53
C GLU A 129 -18.70 0.15 5.30
N MET A 130 -17.70 0.57 6.07
CA MET A 130 -16.92 -0.30 6.96
C MET A 130 -17.84 -0.99 7.98
N TRP A 131 -18.77 -0.27 8.59
CA TRP A 131 -19.74 -0.88 9.50
C TRP A 131 -20.66 -1.88 8.80
N GLN A 132 -21.15 -1.55 7.61
CA GLN A 132 -21.98 -2.48 6.81
C GLN A 132 -21.22 -3.76 6.47
N PHE A 133 -19.93 -3.66 6.14
CA PHE A 133 -19.08 -4.81 5.86
C PHE A 133 -18.91 -5.72 7.09
N ILE A 134 -18.60 -5.15 8.25
CA ILE A 134 -18.50 -5.90 9.52
C ILE A 134 -19.83 -6.61 9.82
N GLN A 135 -20.96 -5.95 9.58
CA GLN A 135 -22.28 -6.56 9.76
C GLN A 135 -22.55 -7.69 8.77
N ALA A 136 -22.11 -7.56 7.51
CA ALA A 136 -22.26 -8.60 6.49
C ALA A 136 -21.47 -9.85 6.87
N ASP A 137 -20.19 -9.71 7.21
CA ASP A 137 -19.35 -10.85 7.62
C ASP A 137 -19.89 -11.54 8.88
N ARG A 138 -20.41 -10.77 9.85
CA ARG A 138 -21.08 -11.34 11.04
C ARG A 138 -22.31 -12.18 10.65
N LYS A 139 -23.11 -11.74 9.67
CA LYS A 139 -24.27 -12.50 9.16
C LYS A 139 -23.86 -13.76 8.41
N GLU A 140 -22.72 -13.74 7.74
CA GLU A 140 -22.14 -14.90 7.02
C GLU A 140 -21.44 -15.91 7.95
N GLY A 141 -21.55 -15.75 9.27
CA GLY A 141 -20.92 -16.65 10.25
C GLY A 141 -19.41 -16.43 10.43
N LYS A 142 -18.85 -15.36 9.84
CA LYS A 142 -17.44 -14.96 10.03
C LYS A 142 -17.26 -14.05 11.25
N ALA A 143 -18.15 -14.15 12.24
CA ALA A 143 -18.10 -13.31 13.43
C ALA A 143 -16.77 -13.42 14.19
N ALA A 144 -16.10 -14.58 14.13
CA ALA A 144 -14.80 -14.81 14.75
C ALA A 144 -13.65 -13.96 14.15
N LEU A 145 -13.84 -13.34 12.97
CA LEU A 145 -12.87 -12.42 12.37
C LEU A 145 -12.89 -11.02 13.02
N TRP A 146 -13.92 -10.74 13.84
CA TRP A 146 -14.14 -9.43 14.40
C TRP A 146 -14.10 -9.49 15.92
N PRO A 147 -13.45 -8.51 16.58
CA PRO A 147 -13.65 -8.33 18.01
C PRO A 147 -15.15 -8.24 18.34
N ASN A 148 -15.60 -9.08 19.27
CA ASN A 148 -17.02 -9.28 19.59
C ASN A 148 -17.70 -7.98 20.08
N GLU A 149 -16.93 -7.02 20.58
CA GLU A 149 -17.40 -5.81 21.24
C GLU A 149 -17.46 -4.58 20.33
N ILE A 150 -17.04 -4.67 19.05
CA ILE A 150 -17.07 -3.49 18.16
C ILE A 150 -18.51 -3.10 17.85
N THR A 151 -18.82 -1.86 18.17
CA THR A 151 -20.11 -1.19 17.91
C THR A 151 -20.01 -0.25 16.71
N LYS A 152 -21.18 0.17 16.19
CA LYS A 152 -21.25 1.23 15.18
C LYS A 152 -20.57 2.52 15.66
N GLU A 153 -20.74 2.87 16.93
CA GLU A 153 -20.14 4.08 17.50
C GLU A 153 -18.61 4.02 17.50
N ASP A 154 -18.00 2.86 17.74
CA ASP A 154 -16.55 2.69 17.67
C ASP A 154 -16.01 2.98 16.27
N VAL A 155 -16.73 2.50 15.25
CA VAL A 155 -16.43 2.75 13.84
C VAL A 155 -16.63 4.22 13.49
N MET A 156 -17.78 4.80 13.82
CA MET A 156 -18.14 6.17 13.43
C MET A 156 -17.26 7.22 14.13
N SER A 157 -16.87 6.98 15.38
CA SER A 157 -15.93 7.83 16.12
C SER A 157 -14.48 7.69 15.65
N GLY A 158 -14.15 6.61 14.94
CA GLY A 158 -12.78 6.25 14.57
C GLY A 158 -11.97 5.59 15.70
N ARG A 159 -12.61 5.23 16.82
CA ARG A 159 -11.98 4.39 17.86
C ARG A 159 -11.62 3.01 17.30
N PHE A 160 -12.40 2.52 16.35
CA PHE A 160 -12.07 1.35 15.54
C PHE A 160 -11.94 1.75 14.08
N SER A 161 -10.83 1.35 13.46
CA SER A 161 -10.59 1.57 12.03
C SER A 161 -9.90 0.36 11.41
N LEU A 162 -10.40 -0.03 10.25
CA LEU A 162 -9.74 -0.97 9.35
C LEU A 162 -8.65 -0.29 8.52
N TYR A 163 -8.53 1.03 8.59
CA TYR A 163 -7.53 1.73 7.81
C TYR A 163 -6.14 1.56 8.43
N ILE A 164 -5.21 1.05 7.62
CA ILE A 164 -3.89 0.65 8.13
C ILE A 164 -3.09 1.84 8.68
N PHE A 165 -3.26 3.03 8.09
CA PHE A 165 -2.57 4.23 8.56
C PHE A 165 -3.14 4.76 9.89
N ASP A 166 -4.43 4.51 10.20
CA ASP A 166 -4.97 4.82 11.53
C ASP A 166 -4.32 3.93 12.60
N LYS A 167 -4.13 2.65 12.28
CA LYS A 167 -3.42 1.70 13.15
C LYS A 167 -1.96 2.12 13.37
N LEU A 168 -1.24 2.44 12.29
CA LEU A 168 0.14 2.93 12.38
C LEU A 168 0.22 4.25 13.17
N ARG A 169 -0.75 5.16 13.00
CA ARG A 169 -0.80 6.42 13.76
C ARG A 169 -0.93 6.18 15.26
N ALA A 170 -1.75 5.22 15.68
CA ALA A 170 -1.89 4.85 17.10
C ALA A 170 -0.61 4.27 17.71
N HIS A 171 0.33 3.78 16.88
CA HIS A 171 1.58 3.16 17.30
C HIS A 171 2.81 4.07 17.14
N ALA A 172 2.60 5.32 16.73
CA ALA A 172 3.66 6.33 16.64
C ALA A 172 3.62 7.28 17.84
N SER A 173 4.78 7.62 18.39
CA SER A 173 4.89 8.61 19.46
C SER A 173 4.97 10.06 18.95
N SER A 174 5.33 10.25 17.67
CA SER A 174 5.44 11.55 17.01
C SER A 174 4.92 11.54 15.57
N VAL A 175 4.92 12.70 14.90
CA VAL A 175 4.58 12.80 13.47
C VAL A 175 5.68 12.21 12.59
N GLU A 176 6.93 12.39 12.99
CA GLU A 176 8.12 11.85 12.32
C GLU A 176 8.14 10.32 12.40
N GLU A 177 7.88 9.75 13.58
CA GLU A 177 7.73 8.31 13.72
C GLU A 177 6.56 7.80 12.88
N PHE A 178 5.42 8.48 12.90
CA PHE A 178 4.28 8.09 12.08
C PHE A 178 4.64 8.09 10.58
N HIS A 179 5.36 9.11 10.12
CA HIS A 179 5.85 9.15 8.74
C HIS A 179 6.80 7.98 8.45
N GLN A 180 7.73 7.66 9.35
CA GLN A 180 8.62 6.50 9.20
C GLN A 180 7.86 5.17 9.14
N LEU A 181 6.85 5.00 9.98
CA LEU A 181 6.00 3.81 9.98
C LEU A 181 5.30 3.62 8.62
N MET A 182 4.67 4.68 8.11
CA MET A 182 4.02 4.64 6.80
C MET A 182 5.03 4.44 5.67
N TRP A 183 6.16 5.14 5.71
CA TRP A 183 7.24 5.03 4.72
C TRP A 183 7.71 3.58 4.60
N SER A 184 7.97 2.93 5.74
CA SER A 184 8.49 1.56 5.77
C SER A 184 7.45 0.56 5.27
N TYR A 185 6.21 0.74 5.70
CA TYR A 185 5.10 -0.12 5.31
C TYR A 185 4.76 -0.01 3.82
N ASP A 186 4.67 1.21 3.30
CA ASP A 186 4.42 1.47 1.88
C ASP A 186 5.55 0.94 1.01
N LEU A 187 6.81 1.16 1.40
CA LEU A 187 7.96 0.64 0.65
C LEU A 187 7.97 -0.88 0.63
N ALA A 188 7.76 -1.53 1.78
CA ALA A 188 7.70 -2.99 1.87
C ALA A 188 6.58 -3.57 0.99
N THR A 189 5.42 -2.91 1.01
CA THR A 189 4.26 -3.34 0.24
C THR A 189 4.46 -3.13 -1.26
N LEU A 190 4.97 -1.97 -1.67
CA LEU A 190 5.29 -1.67 -3.06
C LEU A 190 6.29 -2.69 -3.63
N LEU A 191 7.40 -2.93 -2.94
CA LEU A 191 8.42 -3.88 -3.38
C LEU A 191 7.90 -5.32 -3.40
N GLY A 192 7.18 -5.74 -2.36
CA GLY A 192 6.62 -7.09 -2.26
C GLY A 192 5.60 -7.39 -3.37
N VAL A 193 4.65 -6.47 -3.58
CA VAL A 193 3.65 -6.57 -4.66
C VAL A 193 4.34 -6.55 -6.02
N SER A 194 5.32 -5.67 -6.23
CA SER A 194 6.04 -5.59 -7.50
C SER A 194 6.79 -6.88 -7.81
N ALA A 195 7.41 -7.51 -6.80
CA ALA A 195 8.08 -8.80 -6.94
C ALA A 195 7.08 -9.93 -7.25
N HIS A 196 5.92 -9.94 -6.60
CA HIS A 196 4.86 -10.90 -6.89
C HIS A 196 4.31 -10.75 -8.31
N LEU A 197 4.02 -9.52 -8.71
CA LEU A 197 3.54 -9.21 -10.05
C LEU A 197 4.58 -9.52 -11.13
N TYR A 198 5.86 -9.29 -10.86
CA TYR A 198 6.95 -9.79 -11.71
C TYR A 198 6.86 -11.31 -11.85
N SER A 199 6.74 -12.05 -10.75
CA SER A 199 6.62 -13.52 -10.77
C SER A 199 5.43 -14.01 -11.61
N VAL A 200 4.28 -13.34 -11.54
CA VAL A 200 3.11 -13.65 -12.40
C VAL A 200 3.45 -13.53 -13.89
N VAL A 201 4.18 -12.49 -14.30
CA VAL A 201 4.61 -12.27 -15.70
C VAL A 201 5.74 -13.22 -16.10
N HIS A 202 6.57 -13.65 -15.15
CA HIS A 202 7.76 -14.46 -15.38
C HIS A 202 7.57 -15.92 -14.93
N ASN A 203 6.38 -16.48 -15.14
CA ASN A 203 6.07 -17.91 -14.95
C ASN A 203 6.42 -18.45 -13.55
N GLY A 204 6.08 -17.67 -12.51
CA GLY A 204 6.30 -18.05 -11.12
C GLY A 204 7.71 -17.78 -10.59
N ARG A 205 8.58 -17.13 -11.37
CA ARG A 205 9.95 -16.79 -10.95
C ARG A 205 10.05 -15.35 -10.46
N TYR A 206 10.50 -15.19 -9.23
CA TYR A 206 10.78 -13.88 -8.62
C TYR A 206 12.07 -13.25 -9.17
N PRO A 207 12.24 -11.91 -9.05
CA PRO A 207 13.48 -11.23 -9.42
C PRO A 207 14.72 -11.86 -8.77
N VAL A 208 15.80 -11.98 -9.53
CA VAL A 208 17.07 -12.57 -9.06
C VAL A 208 17.82 -11.68 -8.07
N ASP A 209 17.54 -10.37 -8.09
CA ASP A 209 18.10 -9.38 -7.21
C ASP A 209 17.22 -8.12 -7.16
N ALA A 210 17.59 -7.16 -6.31
CA ALA A 210 16.90 -5.88 -6.19
C ALA A 210 17.05 -4.99 -7.43
N ALA A 211 18.14 -5.12 -8.20
CA ALA A 211 18.36 -4.30 -9.39
C ALA A 211 17.35 -4.66 -10.49
N VAL A 212 17.07 -5.95 -10.68
CA VAL A 212 16.01 -6.43 -11.58
C VAL A 212 14.64 -5.93 -11.11
N LEU A 213 14.33 -6.05 -9.81
CA LEU A 213 13.08 -5.54 -9.26
C LEU A 213 12.92 -4.02 -9.48
N PHE A 214 13.96 -3.22 -9.27
CA PHE A 214 13.89 -1.78 -9.48
C PHE A 214 13.75 -1.41 -10.95
N SER A 215 14.44 -2.11 -11.84
CA SER A 215 14.30 -1.91 -13.29
C SER A 215 12.87 -2.18 -13.79
N TRP A 216 12.14 -3.09 -13.11
CA TRP A 216 10.74 -3.40 -13.40
C TRP A 216 9.78 -2.31 -12.92
N ILE A 217 10.03 -1.72 -11.75
CA ILE A 217 9.17 -0.69 -11.16
C ILE A 217 9.35 0.64 -11.89
N GLY A 218 10.60 1.10 -12.01
CA GLY A 218 10.95 2.36 -12.65
C GLY A 218 12.16 3.07 -12.03
N PRO A 219 12.47 4.30 -12.47
CA PRO A 219 13.59 5.07 -11.96
C PRO A 219 13.39 5.46 -10.48
N ARG A 220 14.40 5.24 -9.64
CA ARG A 220 14.38 5.65 -8.23
C ARG A 220 14.44 7.18 -8.08
N ILE A 221 13.76 7.70 -7.06
CA ILE A 221 13.86 9.08 -6.63
C ILE A 221 14.67 9.11 -5.33
N ALA A 222 15.88 9.66 -5.37
CA ALA A 222 16.80 9.62 -4.22
C ALA A 222 16.15 10.13 -2.91
N ARG A 223 15.41 11.25 -2.96
CA ARG A 223 14.70 11.82 -1.81
C ARG A 223 13.69 10.88 -1.19
N GLY A 224 12.96 10.09 -1.98
CA GLY A 224 12.00 9.11 -1.47
C GLY A 224 12.66 7.94 -0.72
N TRP A 225 13.95 7.70 -0.96
CA TRP A 225 14.74 6.69 -0.27
C TRP A 225 15.49 7.23 0.95
N ALA A 226 15.28 8.50 1.31
CA ALA A 226 15.71 9.01 2.60
C ALA A 226 14.68 8.60 3.67
N ALA A 227 15.12 7.93 4.73
CA ALA A 227 14.23 7.53 5.81
C ALA A 227 13.75 8.77 6.58
N PRO A 228 12.43 8.98 6.76
CA PRO A 228 11.91 10.17 7.43
C PRO A 228 12.45 10.41 8.85
N LEU A 229 12.75 9.34 9.60
CA LEU A 229 13.19 9.45 10.99
C LEU A 229 14.68 9.82 11.12
N THR A 230 15.53 9.34 10.21
CA THR A 230 16.98 9.57 10.27
C THR A 230 17.46 10.64 9.30
N GLY A 231 16.73 10.85 8.19
CA GLY A 231 17.13 11.69 7.06
C GLY A 231 18.14 11.02 6.13
N ASP A 232 18.60 9.82 6.47
CA ASP A 232 19.67 9.12 5.73
C ASP A 232 19.12 8.36 4.52
N LEU A 233 19.91 8.35 3.44
CA LEU A 233 19.63 7.52 2.28
C LEU A 233 19.79 6.05 2.64
N VAL A 234 18.73 5.28 2.44
CA VAL A 234 18.69 3.87 2.78
C VAL A 234 19.34 3.04 1.67
N SER A 235 20.29 2.19 2.07
CA SER A 235 20.95 1.25 1.18
C SER A 235 20.08 0.02 0.91
N VAL A 236 20.38 -0.71 -0.17
CA VAL A 236 19.69 -1.94 -0.54
C VAL A 236 20.71 -3.05 -0.70
N SER A 237 20.45 -4.21 -0.10
CA SER A 237 21.34 -5.37 -0.15
C SER A 237 20.55 -6.69 -0.31
N ALA A 238 21.27 -7.75 -0.67
CA ALA A 238 20.79 -9.13 -0.65
C ALA A 238 20.92 -9.79 0.74
N THR A 239 21.35 -9.04 1.75
CA THR A 239 21.55 -9.46 3.13
C THR A 239 20.99 -8.42 4.10
N LEU A 240 20.56 -8.86 5.27
CA LEU A 240 20.06 -7.98 6.32
C LEU A 240 21.21 -7.53 7.24
N HIS A 241 21.39 -6.22 7.41
CA HIS A 241 22.36 -5.60 8.31
C HIS A 241 21.73 -4.58 9.28
N GLY A 242 20.40 -4.52 9.33
CA GLY A 242 19.62 -3.79 10.34
C GLY A 242 19.17 -2.38 9.93
N ASP A 243 19.93 -1.69 9.09
CA ASP A 243 19.66 -0.33 8.61
C ASP A 243 19.37 -0.24 7.10
N ASN A 244 19.43 -1.38 6.39
CA ASN A 244 19.22 -1.46 4.95
C ASN A 244 17.87 -2.11 4.61
N VAL A 245 17.37 -1.79 3.42
CA VAL A 245 16.34 -2.62 2.79
C VAL A 245 17.03 -3.91 2.30
N ALA A 246 16.51 -5.07 2.70
CA ALA A 246 17.05 -6.36 2.29
C ALA A 246 16.05 -7.08 1.39
N TYR A 247 16.42 -7.40 0.15
CA TYR A 247 15.65 -8.24 -0.76
C TYR A 247 16.41 -9.54 -1.01
N MET A 248 15.86 -10.65 -0.55
CA MET A 248 16.53 -11.95 -0.48
C MET A 248 15.71 -12.98 -1.26
N PRO A 249 15.98 -13.19 -2.56
CA PRO A 249 15.28 -14.22 -3.33
C PRO A 249 15.78 -15.61 -2.94
N LYS A 250 14.89 -16.61 -3.00
CA LYS A 250 15.29 -18.02 -2.82
C LYS A 250 16.19 -18.46 -3.98
N PRO A 251 17.12 -19.41 -3.77
CA PRO A 251 18.02 -19.87 -4.84
C PRO A 251 17.31 -20.41 -6.09
N ASP A 252 16.12 -21.00 -5.92
CA ASP A 252 15.28 -21.52 -7.00
C ASP A 252 14.31 -20.49 -7.59
N LEU A 253 14.34 -19.26 -7.07
CA LEU A 253 13.50 -18.12 -7.46
C LEU A 253 11.99 -18.38 -7.31
N ASN A 254 11.56 -19.37 -6.52
CA ASN A 254 10.14 -19.61 -6.27
C ASN A 254 9.59 -18.83 -5.06
N GLY A 255 10.43 -17.98 -4.47
CA GLY A 255 10.08 -17.16 -3.33
C GLY A 255 11.11 -16.07 -3.06
N PHE A 256 10.78 -15.19 -2.12
CA PHE A 256 11.67 -14.16 -1.64
C PHE A 256 11.32 -13.80 -0.19
N GLN A 257 12.27 -13.13 0.47
CA GLN A 257 12.05 -12.40 1.71
C GLN A 257 12.46 -10.95 1.50
N LEU A 258 11.74 -10.05 2.14
CA LEU A 258 11.92 -8.61 2.04
C LEU A 258 11.80 -8.00 3.44
N PHE A 259 12.79 -7.19 3.79
CA PHE A 259 12.84 -6.46 5.04
C PHE A 259 13.01 -4.98 4.74
N VAL A 260 12.17 -4.13 5.33
CA VAL A 260 12.30 -2.67 5.26
C VAL A 260 12.44 -2.12 6.68
N PRO A 261 13.53 -1.39 6.97
CA PRO A 261 13.85 -0.96 8.34
C PRO A 261 12.87 0.10 8.86
N LEU A 262 12.54 0.00 10.14
CA LEU A 262 11.74 0.98 10.88
C LEU A 262 12.60 2.03 11.61
N PHE A 263 13.92 1.81 11.71
CA PHE A 263 14.86 2.72 12.39
C PHE A 263 14.46 3.07 13.84
N GLY A 264 13.91 2.11 14.57
CA GLY A 264 13.42 2.34 15.94
C GLY A 264 12.00 2.88 16.04
N ALA A 265 11.32 3.20 14.94
CA ALA A 265 9.95 3.68 14.97
C ALA A 265 8.95 2.59 15.40
N GLY A 266 7.93 3.01 16.15
CA GLY A 266 6.84 2.16 16.64
C GLY A 266 6.92 1.83 18.13
N THR A 267 5.78 1.49 18.74
CA THR A 267 5.74 1.02 20.14
C THR A 267 6.40 -0.36 20.31
N LYS A 268 6.43 -0.90 21.53
CA LYS A 268 6.97 -2.25 21.78
C LYS A 268 6.10 -3.40 21.22
N GLN A 269 4.90 -3.11 20.73
CA GLN A 269 3.93 -4.10 20.25
C GLN A 269 3.57 -3.80 18.79
N ALA A 270 3.34 -4.87 18.01
CA ALA A 270 2.88 -4.73 16.64
C ALA A 270 1.43 -4.23 16.62
N PRO A 271 1.04 -3.43 15.62
CA PRO A 271 -0.36 -3.09 15.43
C PRO A 271 -1.20 -4.36 15.22
N GLU A 272 -2.41 -4.35 15.77
CA GLU A 272 -3.36 -5.47 15.65
C GLU A 272 -3.59 -5.83 14.18
N GLY A 273 -3.45 -7.11 13.84
CA GLY A 273 -3.56 -7.65 12.48
C GLY A 273 -2.33 -7.41 11.60
N MET A 274 -1.23 -6.91 12.16
CA MET A 274 0.08 -6.80 11.52
C MET A 274 1.14 -7.63 12.27
N GLU A 275 0.70 -8.58 13.11
CA GLU A 275 1.60 -9.49 13.81
C GLU A 275 2.41 -10.33 12.82
N ILE A 276 3.50 -10.90 13.31
CA ILE A 276 4.45 -11.63 12.48
C ILE A 276 3.85 -12.98 12.08
N THR A 277 3.60 -13.15 10.79
CA THR A 277 3.26 -14.41 10.14
C THR A 277 4.44 -14.92 9.31
N ALA A 278 4.33 -16.12 8.75
CA ALA A 278 5.36 -16.67 7.87
C ALA A 278 5.59 -15.85 6.59
N LYS A 279 4.55 -15.13 6.12
CA LYS A 279 4.57 -14.39 4.86
C LYS A 279 4.67 -12.89 5.03
N GLU A 280 4.17 -12.35 6.13
CA GLU A 280 4.20 -10.92 6.37
C GLU A 280 4.18 -10.61 7.85
N GLY A 281 4.75 -9.47 8.23
CA GLY A 281 4.74 -9.09 9.63
C GLY A 281 5.31 -7.71 9.87
N PHE A 282 4.97 -7.18 11.03
CA PHE A 282 5.51 -5.94 11.56
C PHE A 282 6.34 -6.27 12.81
N HIS A 283 7.66 -6.04 12.75
CA HIS A 283 8.57 -6.19 13.88
C HIS A 283 8.86 -4.81 14.48
N PRO A 284 8.19 -4.42 15.57
CA PRO A 284 8.25 -3.05 16.05
C PRO A 284 9.68 -2.59 16.34
N GLY A 285 9.99 -1.35 15.93
CA GLY A 285 11.32 -0.76 16.03
C GLY A 285 12.38 -1.36 15.10
N LYS A 286 12.12 -2.49 14.44
CA LYS A 286 13.10 -3.20 13.61
C LYS A 286 12.77 -3.10 12.14
N TYR A 287 11.72 -3.76 11.67
CA TYR A 287 11.41 -3.85 10.24
C TYR A 287 9.96 -4.21 9.94
N VAL A 288 9.53 -3.86 8.73
CA VAL A 288 8.38 -4.46 8.06
C VAL A 288 8.87 -5.62 7.21
N TYR A 289 8.23 -6.78 7.34
CA TYR A 289 8.58 -8.04 6.69
C TYR A 289 7.53 -8.46 5.67
N ARG A 290 7.99 -8.91 4.50
CA ARG A 290 7.18 -9.53 3.44
C ARG A 290 7.92 -10.72 2.86
N ALA A 291 7.21 -11.77 2.51
CA ALA A 291 7.77 -12.96 1.90
C ALA A 291 6.73 -13.73 1.09
N ALA A 292 7.22 -14.44 0.08
CA ALA A 292 6.44 -15.37 -0.71
C ALA A 292 7.24 -16.66 -0.91
N GLY A 293 6.56 -17.80 -1.06
CA GLY A 293 7.23 -19.11 -1.19
C GLY A 293 7.93 -19.59 0.08
N ILE A 294 7.57 -19.03 1.25
CA ILE A 294 8.06 -19.42 2.59
C ILE A 294 6.92 -20.10 3.35
N SER A 295 7.16 -21.32 3.86
CA SER A 295 6.17 -22.13 4.57
C SER A 295 6.25 -22.03 6.09
N SER A 296 7.41 -21.64 6.64
CA SER A 296 7.62 -21.40 8.07
C SER A 296 8.71 -20.34 8.29
N LEU A 297 8.68 -19.65 9.43
CA LEU A 297 9.68 -18.63 9.79
C LEU A 297 11.08 -19.23 10.04
N GLU A 298 11.15 -20.54 10.30
CA GLU A 298 12.39 -21.28 10.60
C GLU A 298 13.40 -21.30 9.44
N ASP A 299 12.95 -21.05 8.20
CA ASP A 299 13.82 -20.93 7.03
C ASP A 299 14.62 -19.61 6.99
N THR A 300 14.45 -18.74 7.99
CA THR A 300 15.10 -17.42 8.05
C THR A 300 16.20 -17.40 9.10
N PRO A 301 17.50 -17.44 8.73
CA PRO A 301 18.55 -17.12 9.67
C PRO A 301 18.54 -15.60 9.92
N LEU A 302 17.73 -15.16 10.89
CA LEU A 302 17.87 -13.83 11.48
C LEU A 302 19.16 -13.84 12.30
N SER A 303 20.26 -13.40 11.70
CA SER A 303 21.44 -13.02 12.48
C SER A 303 21.12 -11.69 13.16
N TYR A 304 21.03 -11.72 14.49
CA TYR A 304 20.98 -10.54 15.34
C TYR A 304 22.40 -10.07 15.67
#